data_AF-A0AAD8LD18-F1
#
_entry.id   AF-A0AAD8LD18-F1
#
_cell.length_a   1.000
_cell.length_b   1.000
_cell.length_c   1.000
_cell.angle_alpha   90.00
_cell.angle_beta   90.00
_cell.angle_gamma   90.00
#
_symmetry.space_group_name_H-M   'P 1'
#
loop_
_entity.id
_entity.type
_entity.pdbx_description
1 polymer ?
#
loop_
_entity_poly.entity_id
_entity_poly.type
_entity_poly.pdbx_seq_one_letter_code
_entity_poly.pdbx_strand_id
1 'polypeptide(L)'
;MESSQNTGGGGNGTLNPQNSDASPAGSTGTSTTSSSDDPKQNLNQVINSIQKTLGTIHQLYLTVSSFNVSSQLPLLQRLNTLVMEMDNMTKLAEKCNIQIPIEVLNLIDDGKNPDEFTRDVLNTCIAKNQITKGKTDAFKALRRHLLEELEQAFPDEVEDYREIRAASAAESMRQAQAQSMLPNGDMKVKPEM
;
A
#
# COMPACT_ATOMS: atom_id res chain seq x y z
N MET A 1 78.31 -22.97 -1.33
CA MET A 1 77.52 -22.68 -0.12
C MET A 1 76.12 -23.22 -0.42
N GLU A 2 75.94 -24.53 -0.37
CA GLU A 2 75.60 -25.34 0.82
C GLU A 2 74.14 -25.06 1.22
N SER A 3 73.19 -25.90 0.76
CA SER A 3 72.49 -26.97 1.53
C SER A 3 71.46 -26.40 2.51
N SER A 4 70.28 -26.95 2.83
CA SER A 4 69.52 -28.14 2.47
C SER A 4 68.18 -28.06 3.25
N GLN A 5 67.16 -28.80 2.76
CA GLN A 5 66.12 -29.54 3.54
C GLN A 5 65.12 -28.77 4.44
N ASN A 6 63.81 -28.81 4.16
CA ASN A 6 62.83 -29.91 4.34
C ASN A 6 62.45 -30.17 5.82
N THR A 7 61.16 -30.07 6.16
CA THR A 7 60.31 -31.15 6.77
C THR A 7 59.09 -30.60 7.55
N GLY A 8 57.98 -31.35 7.48
CA GLY A 8 56.88 -31.39 8.46
C GLY A 8 55.68 -30.49 8.13
N GLY A 9 54.45 -30.95 7.88
CA GLY A 9 53.79 -32.20 8.23
C GLY A 9 52.81 -32.00 9.39
N GLY A 10 51.50 -32.12 9.12
CA GLY A 10 50.51 -32.59 10.11
C GLY A 10 49.44 -31.61 10.63
N GLY A 11 48.21 -31.75 10.12
CA GLY A 11 47.08 -32.25 10.93
C GLY A 11 46.31 -31.33 11.90
N ASN A 12 45.11 -30.94 11.46
CA ASN A 12 43.77 -31.10 12.10
C ASN A 12 43.47 -30.57 13.53
N GLY A 13 42.29 -29.93 13.68
CA GLY A 13 41.44 -30.11 14.87
C GLY A 13 41.04 -28.87 15.70
N THR A 14 39.80 -28.42 15.49
CA THR A 14 38.73 -28.15 16.49
C THR A 14 39.03 -27.37 17.79
N LEU A 15 38.29 -26.27 18.05
CA LEU A 15 37.33 -26.07 19.18
C LEU A 15 37.12 -24.59 19.58
N ASN A 16 35.85 -24.33 19.92
CA ASN A 16 35.17 -23.14 20.44
C ASN A 16 35.75 -22.62 21.78
N PRO A 17 35.49 -21.34 22.17
CA PRO A 17 34.49 -21.08 23.23
C PRO A 17 33.65 -19.81 22.94
N GLN A 18 32.32 -19.88 22.89
CA GLN A 18 31.38 -19.73 24.01
C GLN A 18 31.50 -18.37 24.73
N ASN A 19 30.55 -17.47 24.44
CA ASN A 19 30.12 -16.47 25.41
C ASN A 19 28.60 -16.32 25.37
N SER A 20 28.03 -16.46 26.55
CA SER A 20 26.64 -16.54 26.95
C SER A 20 26.01 -15.16 27.13
N ASP A 21 24.73 -15.01 26.78
CA ASP A 21 23.81 -14.22 27.58
C ASP A 21 22.40 -14.84 27.51
N ALA A 22 21.75 -14.94 28.67
CA ALA A 22 20.53 -15.70 28.87
C ALA A 22 19.53 -14.92 29.72
N SER A 23 18.27 -14.93 29.26
CA SER A 23 16.99 -15.04 30.04
C SER A 23 16.02 -13.84 29.96
N PRO A 24 14.71 -14.02 30.31
CA PRO A 24 13.85 -15.20 30.20
C PRO A 24 12.38 -14.93 29.72
N ALA A 25 11.71 -16.02 29.34
CA ALA A 25 10.29 -16.43 29.53
C ALA A 25 9.12 -15.40 29.54
N GLY A 26 8.08 -15.70 28.75
CA GLY A 26 6.72 -15.25 29.06
C GLY A 26 5.64 -15.53 27.99
N SER A 27 4.73 -16.44 28.32
CA SER A 27 3.33 -16.53 27.87
C SER A 27 2.99 -17.20 26.53
N THR A 28 2.62 -18.47 26.68
CA THR A 28 1.61 -19.20 25.90
C THR A 28 0.33 -18.36 25.73
N GLY A 29 0.21 -17.69 24.59
CA GLY A 29 -1.05 -17.17 24.08
C GLY A 29 -1.54 -18.05 22.94
N THR A 30 -2.32 -19.08 23.26
CA THR A 30 -3.17 -19.75 22.28
C THR A 30 -4.22 -18.76 21.80
N SER A 31 -3.90 -17.99 20.76
CA SER A 31 -4.86 -17.21 19.99
C SER A 31 -5.59 -18.14 19.02
N THR A 32 -6.46 -18.99 19.56
CA THR A 32 -7.54 -19.59 18.77
C THR A 32 -8.66 -18.56 18.68
N THR A 33 -8.52 -17.58 17.79
CA THR A 33 -9.64 -16.70 17.39
C THR A 33 -9.50 -16.31 15.93
N SER A 34 -10.46 -16.78 15.11
CA SER A 34 -10.84 -16.35 13.75
C SER A 34 -9.80 -16.45 12.63
N SER A 35 -9.93 -17.49 11.81
CA SER A 35 -9.42 -17.59 10.44
C SER A 35 -10.12 -16.57 9.51
N SER A 36 -9.79 -15.29 9.65
CA SER A 36 -10.01 -14.32 8.58
C SER A 36 -8.79 -14.38 7.68
N ASP A 37 -8.92 -14.99 6.50
CA ASP A 37 -7.83 -15.04 5.51
C ASP A 37 -7.29 -13.62 5.29
N ASP A 38 -6.02 -13.38 5.67
CA ASP A 38 -5.41 -12.06 5.52
C ASP A 38 -5.44 -11.66 4.04
N PRO A 39 -6.00 -10.49 3.67
CA PRO A 39 -6.09 -10.07 2.27
C PRO A 39 -4.72 -10.01 1.58
N LYS A 40 -3.68 -9.68 2.35
CA LYS A 40 -2.29 -9.70 1.90
C LYS A 40 -1.79 -11.12 1.63
N GLN A 41 -2.18 -12.10 2.44
CA GLN A 41 -1.81 -13.50 2.23
C GLN A 41 -2.51 -14.07 0.99
N ASN A 42 -3.80 -13.79 0.81
CA ASN A 42 -4.54 -14.15 -0.41
C ASN A 42 -3.87 -13.57 -1.67
N LEU A 43 -3.49 -12.30 -1.63
CA LEU A 43 -2.78 -11.65 -2.73
C LEU A 43 -1.44 -12.35 -3.05
N ASN A 44 -0.66 -12.69 -2.03
CA ASN A 44 0.59 -13.43 -2.22
C ASN A 44 0.35 -14.82 -2.84
N GLN A 45 -0.72 -15.51 -2.47
CA GLN A 45 -1.07 -16.80 -3.09
C GLN A 45 -1.39 -16.65 -4.57
N VAL A 46 -2.15 -15.61 -4.96
CA VAL A 46 -2.44 -15.31 -6.37
C VAL A 46 -1.15 -14.97 -7.12
N ILE A 47 -0.28 -14.13 -6.56
CA ILE A 47 1.02 -13.79 -7.17
C ILE A 47 1.86 -15.04 -7.43
N ASN A 48 1.98 -15.93 -6.43
CA ASN A 48 2.74 -17.16 -6.56
C ASN A 48 2.12 -18.10 -7.61
N SER A 49 0.79 -18.17 -7.70
CA SER A 49 0.08 -18.96 -8.71
C SER A 49 0.32 -18.40 -10.13
N ILE A 50 0.31 -17.08 -10.32
CA ILE A 50 0.65 -16.43 -11.60
C ILE A 50 2.09 -16.77 -12.00
N GLN A 51 3.05 -16.64 -11.07
CA GLN A 51 4.46 -16.96 -11.33
C GLN A 51 4.66 -18.43 -11.72
N LYS A 52 3.99 -19.35 -11.02
CA LYS A 52 4.03 -20.79 -11.32
C LYS A 52 3.42 -21.10 -12.69
N THR A 53 2.33 -20.44 -13.04
CA THR A 53 1.68 -20.57 -14.36
C THR A 53 2.62 -20.08 -15.46
N LEU A 54 3.23 -18.90 -15.31
CA LEU A 54 4.21 -18.37 -16.25
C LEU A 54 5.42 -19.30 -16.41
N GLY A 55 5.95 -19.85 -15.31
CA GLY A 55 7.03 -20.83 -15.34
C GLY A 55 6.63 -22.11 -16.09
N THR A 56 5.40 -22.59 -15.91
CA THR A 56 4.87 -23.76 -16.62
C THR A 56 4.74 -23.49 -18.12
N ILE A 57 4.23 -22.31 -18.51
CA ILE A 57 4.15 -21.87 -19.92
C ILE A 57 5.55 -21.82 -20.54
N HIS A 58 6.53 -21.24 -19.84
CA HIS A 58 7.90 -21.16 -20.35
C HIS A 58 8.51 -22.55 -20.57
N GLN A 59 8.33 -23.46 -19.61
CA GLN A 59 8.84 -24.82 -19.77
C GLN A 59 8.11 -25.62 -20.85
N LEU A 60 6.83 -25.36 -21.04
CA LEU A 60 6.07 -25.90 -22.16
C LEU A 60 6.65 -25.41 -23.49
N TYR A 61 6.92 -24.11 -23.62
CA TYR A 61 7.59 -23.52 -24.79
C TYR A 61 8.93 -24.19 -25.08
N LEU A 62 9.80 -24.37 -24.09
CA LEU A 62 11.10 -25.04 -24.27
C LEU A 62 10.93 -26.50 -24.75
N THR A 63 9.97 -27.22 -24.18
CA THR A 63 9.68 -28.62 -24.54
C THR A 63 9.19 -28.72 -25.99
N VAL A 64 8.32 -27.80 -26.42
CA VAL A 64 7.79 -27.76 -27.80
C VAL A 64 8.87 -27.31 -28.79
N SER A 65 9.66 -26.31 -28.43
CA SER A 65 10.74 -25.77 -29.28
C SER A 65 11.85 -26.79 -29.56
N SER A 66 12.03 -27.78 -28.69
CA SER A 66 13.07 -28.82 -28.79
C SER A 66 12.46 -30.23 -28.76
N PHE A 67 11.27 -30.36 -29.37
CA PHE A 67 10.48 -31.58 -29.28
C PHE A 67 11.22 -32.80 -29.85
N ASN A 68 11.16 -33.89 -29.08
CA ASN A 68 11.60 -35.22 -29.48
C ASN A 68 10.66 -36.30 -28.90
N VAL A 69 10.78 -37.54 -29.37
CA VAL A 69 9.89 -38.64 -28.96
C VAL A 69 9.87 -38.85 -27.43
N SER A 70 11.02 -38.72 -26.77
CA SER A 70 11.13 -38.87 -25.31
C SER A 70 10.42 -37.74 -24.54
N SER A 71 10.19 -36.58 -25.17
CA SER A 71 9.50 -35.44 -24.57
C SER A 71 7.97 -35.50 -24.67
N GLN A 72 7.41 -36.48 -25.37
CA GLN A 72 5.95 -36.60 -25.59
C GLN A 72 5.16 -36.72 -24.28
N LEU A 73 5.59 -37.60 -23.37
CA LEU A 73 4.90 -37.78 -22.08
C LEU A 73 5.04 -36.53 -21.17
N PRO A 74 6.26 -35.96 -20.98
CA PRO A 74 6.41 -34.69 -20.26
C PRO A 74 5.59 -33.55 -20.83
N LEU A 75 5.45 -33.45 -22.17
CA LEU A 75 4.62 -32.44 -22.83
C LEU A 75 3.15 -32.54 -22.39
N LEU A 76 2.57 -33.74 -22.44
CA LEU A 76 1.19 -33.99 -22.02
C LEU A 76 0.99 -33.70 -20.52
N GLN A 77 1.96 -34.10 -19.69
CA GLN A 77 1.92 -33.79 -18.25
C GLN A 77 1.94 -32.27 -18.01
N ARG A 78 2.81 -31.53 -18.68
CA ARG A 78 2.89 -30.06 -18.56
C ARG A 78 1.63 -29.36 -19.04
N LEU A 79 1.00 -29.83 -20.11
CA LEU A 79 -0.29 -29.31 -20.58
C LEU A 79 -1.39 -29.48 -19.53
N ASN A 80 -1.50 -30.69 -18.96
CA ASN A 80 -2.48 -30.94 -17.89
C ASN A 80 -2.18 -30.10 -16.65
N THR A 81 -0.91 -29.95 -16.26
CA THR A 81 -0.50 -29.05 -15.18
C THR A 81 -0.91 -27.62 -15.47
N LEU A 82 -0.70 -27.11 -16.68
CA LEU A 82 -1.12 -25.76 -17.06
C LEU A 82 -2.63 -25.55 -16.85
N VAL A 83 -3.45 -26.51 -17.29
CA VAL A 83 -4.91 -26.44 -17.11
C VAL A 83 -5.27 -26.42 -15.62
N MET A 84 -4.65 -27.27 -14.80
CA MET A 84 -4.87 -27.28 -13.35
C MET A 84 -4.43 -25.98 -12.67
N GLU A 85 -3.30 -25.40 -13.07
CA GLU A 85 -2.81 -24.14 -12.51
C GLU A 85 -3.71 -22.96 -12.89
N MET A 86 -4.25 -22.91 -14.11
CA MET A 86 -5.20 -21.88 -14.52
C MET A 86 -6.53 -21.96 -13.76
N ASP A 87 -7.05 -23.17 -13.52
CA ASP A 87 -8.23 -23.39 -12.68
C ASP A 87 -7.97 -22.95 -11.22
N ASN A 88 -6.81 -23.32 -10.67
CA ASN A 88 -6.40 -22.91 -9.33
C ASN A 88 -6.25 -21.38 -9.21
N MET A 89 -5.63 -20.74 -10.21
CA MET A 89 -5.46 -19.28 -10.25
C MET A 89 -6.81 -18.56 -10.22
N THR A 90 -7.81 -19.08 -10.94
CA THR A 90 -9.18 -18.53 -10.97
C THR A 90 -9.82 -18.61 -9.59
N LYS A 91 -9.71 -19.76 -8.91
CA LYS A 91 -10.25 -19.97 -7.55
C LYS A 91 -9.56 -19.10 -6.50
N LEU A 92 -8.25 -18.89 -6.63
CA LEU A 92 -7.50 -18.00 -5.73
C LEU A 92 -7.89 -16.54 -5.95
N ALA A 93 -8.16 -16.13 -7.19
CA ALA A 93 -8.56 -14.76 -7.52
C ALA A 93 -9.91 -14.37 -6.90
N GLU A 94 -10.86 -15.31 -6.74
CA GLU A 94 -12.14 -15.06 -6.06
C GLU A 94 -11.98 -14.58 -4.61
N LYS A 95 -10.87 -14.93 -3.96
CA LYS A 95 -10.55 -14.50 -2.59
C LYS A 95 -9.88 -13.12 -2.52
N CYS A 96 -9.54 -12.52 -3.66
CA CYS A 96 -8.89 -11.22 -3.76
C CYS A 96 -9.88 -10.13 -4.18
N ASN A 97 -10.58 -9.56 -3.21
CA ASN A 97 -11.52 -8.46 -3.45
C ASN A 97 -10.81 -7.09 -3.46
N ILE A 98 -10.05 -6.80 -4.53
CA ILE A 98 -9.34 -5.54 -4.74
C ILE A 98 -10.01 -4.75 -5.86
N GLN A 99 -10.34 -3.48 -5.60
CA GLN A 99 -10.85 -2.59 -6.65
C GLN A 99 -9.68 -1.92 -7.38
N ILE A 100 -9.74 -1.97 -8.70
CA ILE A 100 -8.71 -1.42 -9.58
C ILE A 100 -9.36 -0.35 -10.46
N PRO A 101 -8.87 0.91 -10.45
CA PRO A 101 -9.34 1.94 -11.38
C PRO A 101 -9.16 1.52 -12.83
N ILE A 102 -10.12 1.84 -13.69
CA ILE A 102 -10.08 1.43 -15.10
C ILE A 102 -8.91 2.07 -15.85
N GLU A 103 -8.48 3.26 -15.43
CA GLU A 103 -7.33 3.97 -15.97
C GLU A 103 -6.04 3.19 -15.77
N VAL A 104 -5.91 2.49 -14.63
CA VAL A 104 -4.75 1.62 -14.36
C VAL A 104 -4.76 0.43 -15.32
N LEU A 105 -5.94 -0.15 -15.61
CA LEU A 105 -6.06 -1.24 -16.58
C LEU A 105 -5.65 -0.79 -17.99
N ASN A 106 -6.10 0.39 -18.42
CA ASN A 106 -5.73 0.95 -19.73
C ASN A 106 -4.20 1.17 -19.86
N LEU A 107 -3.53 1.61 -18.79
CA LEU A 107 -2.07 1.73 -18.79
C LEU A 107 -1.38 0.38 -18.99
N ILE A 108 -1.90 -0.69 -18.38
CA ILE A 108 -1.37 -2.04 -18.54
C ILE A 108 -1.55 -2.52 -19.98
N ASP A 109 -2.74 -2.32 -20.57
CA ASP A 109 -3.04 -2.71 -21.95
C ASP A 109 -2.16 -1.97 -22.97
N ASP A 110 -1.86 -0.69 -22.70
CA ASP A 110 -0.94 0.13 -23.51
C ASP A 110 0.56 -0.22 -23.28
N GLY A 111 0.87 -1.13 -22.34
CA GLY A 111 2.25 -1.49 -21.98
C GLY A 111 3.00 -0.41 -21.20
N LYS A 112 2.29 0.54 -20.58
CA LYS A 112 2.85 1.59 -19.72
C LYS A 112 2.96 1.12 -18.27
N ASN A 113 3.69 1.89 -17.46
CA ASN A 113 3.81 1.61 -16.03
C ASN A 113 2.54 2.06 -15.28
N PRO A 114 1.80 1.16 -14.59
CA PRO A 114 0.62 1.54 -13.81
C PRO A 114 0.91 2.54 -12.68
N ASP A 115 2.16 2.63 -12.19
CA ASP A 115 2.55 3.62 -11.18
C ASP A 115 2.46 5.07 -11.67
N GLU A 116 2.40 5.28 -12.99
CA GLU A 116 2.16 6.60 -13.59
C GLU A 116 0.80 7.16 -13.15
N PHE A 117 -0.24 6.32 -13.09
CA PHE A 117 -1.55 6.74 -12.58
C PHE A 117 -1.46 7.23 -11.13
N THR A 118 -0.79 6.45 -10.26
CA THR A 118 -0.61 6.81 -8.85
C THR A 118 0.12 8.15 -8.70
N ARG A 119 1.17 8.34 -9.51
CA ARG A 119 1.94 9.59 -9.56
C ARG A 119 1.09 10.77 -10.00
N ASP A 120 0.28 10.60 -11.06
CA ASP A 120 -0.56 11.65 -11.62
C ASP A 120 -1.68 12.06 -10.68
N VAL A 121 -2.31 11.09 -10.01
CA VAL A 121 -3.31 11.35 -8.97
C VAL A 121 -2.70 12.14 -7.83
N LEU A 122 -1.51 11.74 -7.36
CA LEU A 122 -0.81 12.45 -6.28
C LEU A 122 -0.46 13.89 -6.68
N ASN A 123 0.13 14.09 -7.86
CA ASN A 123 0.48 15.41 -8.38
C ASN A 123 -0.75 16.29 -8.58
N THR A 124 -1.84 15.72 -9.11
CA THR A 124 -3.12 16.41 -9.26
C THR A 124 -3.70 16.82 -7.91
N CYS A 125 -3.60 15.96 -6.89
CA CYS A 125 -4.03 16.27 -5.55
C CYS A 125 -3.24 17.45 -4.95
N ILE A 126 -1.90 17.43 -5.08
CA ILE A 126 -1.02 18.51 -4.62
C ILE A 126 -1.39 19.84 -5.30
N ALA A 127 -1.51 19.83 -6.63
CA ALA A 127 -1.86 21.02 -7.41
C ALA A 127 -3.24 21.56 -7.00
N LYS A 128 -4.25 20.69 -6.88
CA LYS A 128 -5.60 21.08 -6.45
C LYS A 128 -5.61 21.62 -5.02
N ASN A 129 -4.84 21.04 -4.11
CA ASN A 129 -4.71 21.53 -2.74
C ASN A 129 -4.10 22.94 -2.72
N GLN A 130 -3.01 23.16 -3.46
CA GLN A 130 -2.35 24.46 -3.55
C GLN A 130 -3.28 25.52 -4.17
N ILE A 131 -3.99 25.19 -5.25
CA ILE A 131 -4.98 26.09 -5.87
C ILE A 131 -6.11 26.41 -4.87
N THR A 132 -6.60 25.42 -4.14
CA THR A 132 -7.69 25.60 -3.16
C THR A 132 -7.23 26.49 -2.00
N LYS A 133 -6.01 26.29 -1.51
CA LYS A 133 -5.38 27.16 -0.51
C LYS A 133 -5.24 28.59 -1.04
N GLY A 134 -4.70 28.76 -2.24
CA GLY A 134 -4.55 30.08 -2.87
C GLY A 134 -5.88 30.81 -3.05
N LYS A 135 -6.93 30.12 -3.49
CA LYS A 135 -8.30 30.69 -3.56
C LYS A 135 -8.80 31.10 -2.18
N THR A 136 -8.63 30.23 -1.18
CA THR A 136 -9.06 30.51 0.20
C THR A 136 -8.35 31.74 0.76
N ASP A 137 -7.04 31.86 0.53
CA ASP A 137 -6.25 32.98 1.02
C ASP A 137 -6.58 34.28 0.26
N ALA A 138 -6.87 34.22 -1.05
CA ALA A 138 -7.37 35.35 -1.81
C ALA A 138 -8.73 35.84 -1.28
N PHE A 139 -9.68 34.95 -0.98
CA PHE A 139 -10.96 35.33 -0.37
C PHE A 139 -10.78 35.93 1.02
N LYS A 140 -9.86 35.40 1.84
CA LYS A 140 -9.52 35.99 3.15
C LYS A 140 -8.94 37.39 3.00
N ALA A 141 -8.04 37.60 2.04
CA ALA A 141 -7.42 38.89 1.77
C ALA A 141 -8.44 39.92 1.28
N LEU A 142 -9.31 39.54 0.33
CA LEU A 142 -10.41 40.38 -0.15
C LEU A 142 -11.33 40.79 1.00
N ARG A 143 -11.74 39.84 1.84
CA ARG A 143 -12.57 40.12 3.01
C ARG A 143 -11.89 41.09 3.97
N ARG A 144 -10.59 40.93 4.22
CA ARG A 144 -9.82 41.83 5.08
C ARG A 144 -9.83 43.26 4.52
N HIS A 145 -9.48 43.43 3.24
CA HIS A 145 -9.45 44.76 2.61
C HIS A 145 -10.83 45.41 2.61
N LEU A 146 -11.89 44.65 2.30
CA LEU A 146 -13.25 45.19 2.31
C LEU A 146 -13.67 45.66 3.71
N LEU A 147 -13.31 44.91 4.76
CA LEU A 147 -13.61 45.32 6.13
C LEU A 147 -12.80 46.55 6.57
N GLU A 148 -11.53 46.65 6.17
CA GLU A 148 -10.69 47.83 6.45
C GLU A 148 -11.30 49.12 5.83
N GLU A 149 -11.75 49.06 4.58
CA GLU A 149 -12.40 50.20 3.90
C GLU A 149 -13.76 50.55 4.52
N LEU A 150 -14.56 49.53 4.87
CA LEU A 150 -15.86 49.74 5.52
C LEU A 150 -15.72 50.31 6.92
N GLU A 151 -14.69 49.92 7.68
CA GLU A 151 -14.44 50.44 9.03
C GLU A 151 -14.14 51.94 9.00
N GLN A 152 -13.52 52.43 7.93
CA GLN A 152 -13.27 53.85 7.73
C GLN A 152 -14.53 54.64 7.32
N ALA A 153 -15.43 54.02 6.53
CA ALA A 153 -16.61 54.69 6.00
C ALA A 153 -17.87 54.57 6.89
N PHE A 154 -18.03 53.45 7.59
CA PHE A 154 -19.24 52.99 8.30
C PHE A 154 -18.86 52.17 9.56
N PRO A 155 -18.33 52.81 10.61
CA PRO A 155 -17.77 52.10 11.77
C PRO A 155 -18.81 51.35 12.60
N ASP A 156 -20.02 51.91 12.76
CA ASP A 156 -21.07 51.31 13.58
C ASP A 156 -21.62 50.03 12.94
N GLU A 157 -21.80 50.04 11.60
CA GLU A 157 -22.28 48.89 10.83
C GLU A 157 -21.27 47.73 10.77
N VAL A 158 -19.97 48.04 10.85
CA VAL A 158 -18.91 47.00 10.90
C VAL A 158 -18.91 46.27 12.23
N GLU A 159 -19.23 46.96 13.34
CA GLU A 159 -19.34 46.33 14.66
C GLU A 159 -20.53 45.35 14.70
N ASP A 160 -21.70 45.78 14.20
CA ASP A 160 -22.87 44.89 14.04
C ASP A 160 -22.54 43.65 13.18
N TYR A 161 -21.81 43.84 12.08
CA TYR A 161 -21.37 42.72 11.23
C TYR A 161 -20.41 41.77 11.96
N ARG A 162 -19.50 42.28 12.80
CA ARG A 162 -18.57 41.46 13.59
C ARG A 162 -19.32 40.61 14.60
N GLU A 163 -20.33 41.15 15.28
CA GLU A 163 -21.17 40.42 16.22
C GLU A 163 -21.96 39.29 15.54
N ILE A 164 -22.66 39.60 14.43
CA ILE A 164 -23.42 38.61 13.65
C ILE A 164 -22.51 37.48 13.18
N ARG A 165 -21.30 37.82 12.72
CA ARG A 165 -20.34 36.85 12.23
C ARG A 165 -19.77 35.96 13.35
N ALA A 166 -19.50 36.52 14.52
CA ALA A 166 -19.06 35.77 15.69
C ALA A 166 -20.15 34.79 16.16
N ALA A 167 -21.40 35.25 16.23
CA ALA A 167 -22.56 34.40 16.55
C ALA A 167 -22.73 33.26 15.54
N SER A 168 -22.67 33.56 14.24
CA SER A 168 -22.79 32.58 13.16
C SER A 168 -21.65 31.54 13.19
N ALA A 169 -20.42 31.98 13.47
CA ALA A 169 -19.27 31.07 13.58
C ALA A 169 -19.40 30.14 14.80
N ALA A 170 -19.85 30.67 15.94
CA ALA A 170 -20.09 29.88 17.15
C ALA A 170 -21.22 28.85 16.95
N GLU A 171 -22.30 29.23 16.26
CA GLU A 171 -23.39 28.32 15.92
C GLU A 171 -22.93 27.19 14.99
N SER A 172 -22.17 27.52 13.94
CA SER A 172 -21.63 26.53 13.01
C SER A 172 -20.66 25.56 13.70
N MET A 173 -19.82 26.06 14.62
CA MET A 173 -18.92 25.24 15.43
C MET A 173 -19.69 24.31 16.38
N ARG A 174 -20.77 24.79 17.01
CA ARG A 174 -21.64 23.99 17.88
C ARG A 174 -22.38 22.90 17.10
N GLN A 175 -22.88 23.21 15.89
CA GLN A 175 -23.50 22.22 15.01
C GLN A 175 -22.50 21.14 14.57
N ALA A 176 -21.28 21.53 14.21
CA ALA A 176 -20.23 20.58 13.85
C ALA A 176 -19.81 19.67 15.04
N GLN A 177 -19.78 20.21 16.27
CA GLN A 177 -19.53 19.42 17.48
C GLN A 177 -20.69 18.48 17.81
N ALA A 178 -21.94 18.96 17.70
CA ALA A 178 -23.13 18.14 17.94
C ALA A 178 -23.27 16.99 16.93
N GLN A 179 -22.88 17.21 15.67
CA GLN A 179 -22.84 16.14 14.65
C GLN A 179 -21.67 15.16 14.85
N SER A 180 -20.63 15.56 15.59
CA SER A 180 -19.48 14.71 15.91
C SER A 180 -19.70 13.82 17.15
N MET A 181 -20.58 14.23 18.07
CA MET A 181 -20.93 13.47 19.27
C MET A 181 -22.05 12.45 18.97
N LEU A 182 -21.74 11.16 19.07
CA LEU A 182 -22.74 10.09 19.08
C LEU A 182 -23.39 9.95 20.48
N PRO A 183 -24.59 9.36 20.62
CA PRO A 183 -25.39 9.36 21.85
C PRO A 183 -24.74 8.70 23.09
N ASN A 184 -23.62 8.00 22.92
CA ASN A 184 -22.94 7.25 23.98
C ASN A 184 -21.60 7.86 24.46
N GLY A 185 -21.24 9.08 24.04
CA GLY A 185 -20.12 9.82 24.66
C GLY A 185 -18.72 9.57 24.08
N ASP A 186 -18.56 8.78 23.02
CA ASP A 186 -17.27 8.65 22.31
C ASP A 186 -17.12 9.69 21.17
N MET A 187 -15.97 10.36 21.12
CA MET A 187 -15.59 11.27 20.02
C MET A 187 -15.26 10.48 18.77
N LYS A 188 -15.87 10.84 17.63
CA LYS A 188 -15.53 10.28 16.32
C LYS A 188 -14.15 10.78 15.89
N VAL A 189 -13.13 9.96 16.06
CA VAL A 189 -11.77 10.23 15.60
C VAL A 189 -11.83 10.39 14.07
N LYS A 190 -11.51 11.58 13.55
CA LYS A 190 -11.36 11.80 12.11
C LYS A 190 -10.17 10.96 11.63
N PRO A 191 -10.33 10.08 10.63
CA PRO A 191 -9.17 9.49 9.96
C PRO A 191 -8.49 10.60 9.17
N GLU A 192 -7.23 10.88 9.50
CA GLU A 192 -6.39 11.72 8.65
C GLU A 192 -6.14 10.98 7.32
N MET A 193 -6.46 11.63 6.21
CA MET A 193 -5.96 11.36 4.86
C MET A 193 -5.28 12.61 4.35
#